data_AF-X0WM76-F1
#
_entry.id   AF-X0WM76-F1
#
_cell.length_a   1.000
_cell.length_b   1.000
_cell.length_c   1.000
_cell.angle_alpha   90.00
_cell.angle_beta   90.00
_cell.angle_gamma   90.00
#
_symmetry.space_group_name_H-M   'P 1'
#
loop_
_entity.id
_entity.type
_entity.pdbx_description
1 polymer ?
#
loop_
_entity_poly.entity_id
_entity_poly.type
_entity_poly.pdbx_seq_one_letter_code
_entity_poly.pdbx_strand_id
1 'polypeptide(L)'
;MENLECKLPSDEPEQLIIKSQGNSDPNYGYDPEKRSIESLLQYGVINLDKPSGPTSHEVVSWARKILGISNAGHGGTLDPKVTGVLPCALGKATRVLSALLNAGKEYIGVMDLHTPEKRKRIEKIFKLFTGKIYQRPPLKSSVVRKLRIREIYYSEVIDVDN
;
A
#
# COMPACT_ATOMS: atom_id res chain seq x y z
N MET A 1 19.29 22.58 2.52
CA MET A 1 18.71 21.27 2.13
C MET A 1 17.34 21.61 1.60
N GLU A 2 17.15 21.54 0.28
CA GLU A 2 15.80 21.69 -0.27
C GLU A 2 14.97 20.51 0.25
N ASN A 3 13.87 20.81 0.93
CA ASN A 3 12.85 19.83 1.28
C ASN A 3 12.32 19.25 -0.04
N LEU A 4 12.88 18.15 -0.50
CA LEU A 4 12.18 17.27 -1.42
C LEU A 4 10.98 16.75 -0.64
N GLU A 5 9.82 17.33 -0.89
CA GLU A 5 8.57 16.80 -0.39
C GLU A 5 8.43 15.36 -0.92
N CYS A 6 8.63 14.40 -0.03
CA CYS A 6 8.39 12.98 -0.28
C CYS A 6 6.87 12.79 -0.38
N LYS A 7 6.34 13.05 -1.58
CA LYS A 7 4.92 12.98 -1.88
C LYS A 7 4.64 11.91 -2.91
N LEU A 8 3.54 11.21 -2.69
CA LEU A 8 2.90 10.33 -3.64
C LEU A 8 1.74 11.06 -4.32
N PRO A 9 1.25 10.58 -5.47
CA PRO A 9 0.06 11.15 -6.12
C PRO A 9 -1.19 11.17 -5.24
N SER A 10 -1.25 10.32 -4.20
CA SER A 10 -2.34 10.30 -3.22
C SER A 10 -2.33 11.48 -2.24
N ASP A 11 -1.22 12.23 -2.16
CA ASP A 11 -1.06 13.35 -1.23
C ASP A 11 -1.48 14.68 -1.86
N GLU A 12 -1.76 14.68 -3.17
CA GLU A 12 -2.29 15.84 -3.88
C GLU A 12 -3.73 16.13 -3.41
N PRO A 13 -4.04 17.38 -3.00
CA PRO A 13 -5.35 17.70 -2.48
C PRO A 13 -6.43 17.58 -3.56
N GLU A 14 -7.55 16.94 -3.22
CA GLU A 14 -8.71 16.85 -4.11
C GLU A 14 -9.34 18.24 -4.33
N GLN A 15 -9.53 18.62 -5.60
CA GLN A 15 -10.25 19.83 -5.96
C GLN A 15 -11.75 19.52 -6.14
N LEU A 16 -12.56 19.93 -5.17
CA LEU A 16 -14.01 19.74 -5.21
C LEU A 16 -14.69 20.96 -5.86
N ILE A 17 -15.47 20.71 -6.91
CA ILE A 17 -16.33 21.72 -7.54
C ILE A 17 -17.78 21.47 -7.11
N ILE A 18 -18.37 22.42 -6.39
CA ILE A 18 -19.77 22.35 -5.96
C ILE A 18 -20.66 22.62 -7.18
N LYS A 19 -21.29 21.56 -7.73
CA LYS A 19 -22.23 21.68 -8.84
C LYS A 19 -23.63 22.09 -8.39
N SER A 20 -24.05 21.63 -7.21
CA SER A 20 -25.35 21.93 -6.61
C SER A 20 -25.28 21.70 -5.10
N GLN A 21 -26.18 22.36 -4.37
CA GLN A 21 -26.38 22.12 -2.94
C GLN A 21 -27.60 21.23 -2.74
N GLY A 22 -27.52 20.35 -1.74
CA GLY A 22 -28.61 19.47 -1.35
C GLY A 22 -28.37 18.92 0.04
N ASN A 23 -29.46 18.57 0.73
CA ASN A 23 -29.42 17.97 2.06
C ASN A 23 -29.75 16.48 1.98
N SER A 24 -29.15 15.67 2.85
CA SER A 24 -29.52 14.28 3.04
C SER A 24 -30.50 14.16 4.20
N ASP A 25 -31.53 13.33 4.07
CA ASP A 25 -32.46 13.04 5.17
C ASP A 25 -31.78 12.08 6.17
N PRO A 26 -31.57 12.50 7.43
CA PRO A 26 -30.84 11.73 8.43
C PRO A 26 -31.53 10.41 8.82
N ASN A 27 -32.79 10.20 8.43
CA ASN A 27 -33.49 8.94 8.68
C ASN A 27 -33.04 7.79 7.76
N TYR A 28 -32.21 8.07 6.74
CA TYR A 28 -31.74 7.06 5.78
C TYR A 28 -30.23 6.85 5.86
N GLY A 29 -29.82 5.58 5.73
CA GLY A 29 -28.41 5.21 5.74
C GLY A 29 -27.78 5.33 7.13
N TYR A 30 -26.44 5.23 7.16
CA TYR A 30 -25.67 5.35 8.40
C TYR A 30 -24.35 6.07 8.09
N ASP A 31 -24.05 7.09 8.89
CA ASP A 31 -22.68 7.60 9.00
C ASP A 31 -21.73 6.42 9.30
N PRO A 32 -20.52 6.38 8.71
CA PRO A 32 -19.60 5.26 8.90
C PRO A 32 -19.37 4.87 10.37
N GLU A 33 -19.28 5.86 11.25
CA GLU A 33 -19.02 5.69 12.69
C GLU A 33 -20.23 5.18 13.48
N LYS A 34 -21.45 5.31 12.93
CA LYS A 34 -22.71 4.92 13.60
C LYS A 34 -23.22 3.56 13.15
N ARG A 35 -22.47 2.85 12.31
CA ARG A 35 -22.86 1.53 11.78
C ARG A 35 -22.82 0.48 12.90
N SER A 36 -23.75 -0.47 12.83
CA SER A 36 -23.71 -1.65 13.70
C SER A 36 -22.44 -2.48 13.44
N ILE A 37 -22.06 -3.34 14.39
CA ILE A 37 -20.89 -4.20 14.27
C ILE A 37 -20.99 -5.12 13.04
N GLU A 38 -22.18 -5.64 12.75
CA GLU A 38 -22.42 -6.50 11.58
C GLU A 38 -22.15 -5.73 10.28
N SER A 39 -22.58 -4.46 10.23
CA SER A 39 -22.36 -3.59 9.08
C SER A 39 -20.87 -3.21 8.94
N LEU A 40 -20.18 -2.96 10.06
CA LEU A 40 -18.73 -2.73 10.05
C LEU A 40 -17.96 -3.96 9.57
N LEU A 41 -18.31 -5.17 9.99
CA LEU A 41 -17.70 -6.41 9.49
C LEU A 41 -17.99 -6.65 8.00
N GLN A 42 -19.15 -6.20 7.51
CA GLN A 42 -19.52 -6.36 6.11
C GLN A 42 -18.88 -5.32 5.18
N TYR A 43 -18.57 -4.11 5.66
CA TYR A 43 -18.09 -3.00 4.84
C TYR A 43 -16.77 -2.39 5.32
N GLY A 44 -16.08 -3.06 6.25
CA GLY A 44 -14.85 -2.58 6.85
C GLY A 44 -13.58 -2.93 6.08
N VAL A 45 -12.54 -2.16 6.34
CA VAL A 45 -11.16 -2.42 5.93
C VAL A 45 -10.28 -2.32 7.17
N ILE A 46 -9.48 -3.36 7.41
CA ILE A 46 -8.51 -3.41 8.49
C ILE A 46 -7.17 -2.93 7.93
N ASN A 47 -6.59 -1.91 8.53
CA ASN A 47 -5.19 -1.56 8.30
C ASN A 47 -4.31 -2.50 9.13
N LEU A 48 -3.87 -3.61 8.54
CA LEU A 48 -3.18 -4.68 9.24
C LEU A 48 -1.66 -4.48 9.13
N ASP A 49 -0.93 -4.49 10.25
CA ASP A 49 0.53 -4.61 10.24
C ASP A 49 0.93 -6.08 10.08
N LYS A 50 1.25 -6.48 8.85
CA LYS A 50 1.54 -7.86 8.49
C LYS A 50 2.83 -8.30 9.18
N PRO A 51 2.86 -9.43 9.91
CA PRO A 51 4.11 -9.95 10.45
C PRO A 51 4.99 -10.58 9.36
N SER A 52 6.29 -10.70 9.67
CA SER A 52 7.23 -11.46 8.86
C SER A 52 7.03 -12.96 9.10
N GLY A 53 7.15 -13.77 8.05
CA GLY A 53 6.91 -15.21 8.09
C GLY A 53 5.81 -15.65 7.13
N PRO A 54 4.53 -15.37 7.43
CA PRO A 54 3.41 -15.81 6.60
C PRO A 54 3.28 -14.99 5.30
N THR A 55 2.64 -15.58 4.29
CA THR A 55 2.18 -14.86 3.10
C THR A 55 1.02 -13.92 3.42
N SER A 56 0.80 -12.87 2.61
CA SER A 56 -0.39 -12.02 2.74
C SER A 56 -1.70 -12.80 2.69
N HIS A 57 -1.78 -13.84 1.84
CA HIS A 57 -2.97 -14.68 1.73
C HIS A 57 -3.28 -15.46 3.01
N GLU A 58 -2.26 -16.00 3.68
CA GLU A 58 -2.42 -16.70 4.96
C GLU A 58 -2.94 -15.76 6.05
N VAL A 59 -2.35 -14.57 6.17
CA VAL A 59 -2.76 -13.56 7.16
C VAL A 59 -4.23 -13.15 6.96
N VAL A 60 -4.65 -12.90 5.72
CA VAL A 60 -6.05 -12.59 5.41
C VAL A 60 -6.98 -13.78 5.69
N SER A 61 -6.53 -15.00 5.40
CA SER A 61 -7.31 -16.22 5.70
C SER A 61 -7.53 -16.38 7.21
N TRP A 62 -6.53 -16.08 8.02
CA TRP A 62 -6.65 -16.07 9.48
C TRP A 62 -7.62 -14.99 9.97
N ALA A 63 -7.49 -13.75 9.47
CA ALA A 63 -8.41 -12.67 9.81
C ALA A 63 -9.87 -13.04 9.48
N ARG A 64 -10.09 -13.60 8.28
CA ARG A 64 -11.40 -14.11 7.84
C ARG A 64 -11.97 -15.15 8.82
N LYS A 65 -11.14 -16.12 9.21
CA LYS A 65 -11.53 -17.22 10.11
C LYS A 65 -11.83 -16.73 11.53
N ILE A 66 -10.99 -15.84 12.07
CA ILE A 66 -11.14 -15.28 13.43
C ILE A 66 -12.42 -14.45 13.51
N LEU A 67 -12.71 -13.64 12.49
CA LEU A 67 -13.88 -12.77 12.46
C LEU A 67 -15.17 -13.49 12.03
N GLY A 68 -15.10 -14.77 11.63
CA GLY A 68 -16.27 -15.55 11.22
C GLY A 68 -16.97 -15.02 9.95
N ILE A 69 -16.24 -14.33 9.06
CA ILE A 69 -16.81 -13.72 7.85
C ILE A 69 -16.61 -14.60 6.62
N SER A 70 -17.50 -14.48 5.63
CA SER A 70 -17.47 -15.32 4.43
C SER A 70 -16.39 -14.94 3.42
N ASN A 71 -16.04 -13.66 3.35
CA ASN A 71 -15.15 -13.11 2.34
C ASN A 71 -14.17 -12.09 2.94
N ALA A 72 -12.91 -12.14 2.51
CA ALA A 72 -11.89 -11.16 2.84
C ALA A 72 -10.81 -11.15 1.74
N GLY A 73 -10.14 -10.02 1.54
CA GLY A 73 -9.06 -9.87 0.56
C GLY A 73 -8.09 -8.76 0.96
N HIS A 74 -6.93 -8.68 0.29
CA HIS A 74 -5.93 -7.63 0.55
C HIS A 74 -5.64 -6.73 -0.66
N GLY A 75 -5.17 -5.51 -0.38
CA GLY A 75 -4.90 -4.46 -1.38
C GLY A 75 -3.54 -4.55 -2.10
N GLY A 76 -2.80 -5.64 -1.90
CA GLY A 76 -1.47 -5.85 -2.48
C GLY A 76 -0.71 -6.96 -1.75
N THR A 77 0.09 -7.75 -2.46
CA THR A 77 0.85 -8.86 -1.86
C THR A 77 2.17 -8.33 -1.30
N LEU A 78 2.41 -8.57 -0.02
CA LEU A 78 3.73 -8.45 0.60
C LEU A 78 4.38 -9.84 0.62
N ASP A 79 5.65 -9.91 0.25
CA ASP A 79 6.41 -11.15 0.31
C ASP A 79 6.47 -11.69 1.76
N PRO A 80 6.69 -13.00 1.97
CA PRO A 80 6.67 -13.60 3.30
C PRO A 80 7.52 -12.88 4.35
N LYS A 81 8.71 -12.42 3.97
CA LYS A 81 9.66 -11.74 4.87
C LYS A 81 9.38 -10.24 5.08
N VAL A 82 8.44 -9.66 4.33
CA VAL A 82 8.10 -8.24 4.38
C VAL A 82 7.00 -8.01 5.42
N THR A 83 7.17 -6.97 6.25
CA THR A 83 6.20 -6.52 7.25
C THR A 83 5.48 -5.25 6.81
N GLY A 84 4.56 -4.74 7.63
CA GLY A 84 3.96 -3.43 7.45
C GLY A 84 2.54 -3.46 6.89
N VAL A 85 2.13 -2.30 6.36
CA VAL A 85 0.74 -2.00 6.00
C VAL A 85 0.19 -2.96 4.93
N LEU A 86 -0.81 -3.74 5.33
CA LEU A 86 -1.58 -4.65 4.48
C LEU A 86 -3.08 -4.35 4.64
N PRO A 87 -3.68 -3.52 3.77
CA PRO A 87 -5.11 -3.27 3.80
C PRO A 87 -5.89 -4.57 3.57
N CYS A 88 -6.68 -4.99 4.56
CA CYS A 88 -7.48 -6.21 4.53
C CYS A 88 -8.97 -5.83 4.51
N ALA A 89 -9.61 -5.92 3.35
CA ALA A 89 -11.02 -5.60 3.20
C ALA A 89 -11.90 -6.81 3.53
N LEU A 90 -13.02 -6.55 4.21
CA LEU A 90 -13.93 -7.57 4.73
C LEU A 90 -15.24 -7.61 3.92
N GLY A 91 -15.86 -8.79 3.81
CA GLY A 91 -17.21 -8.95 3.27
C GLY A 91 -17.41 -8.31 1.90
N LYS A 92 -18.27 -7.29 1.85
CA LYS A 92 -18.62 -6.51 0.65
C LYS A 92 -17.60 -5.42 0.34
N ALA A 93 -16.70 -5.07 1.26
CA ALA A 93 -15.66 -4.07 1.04
C ALA A 93 -14.53 -4.58 0.14
N THR A 94 -14.40 -5.89 -0.11
CA THR A 94 -13.35 -6.42 -1.00
C THR A 94 -13.36 -5.80 -2.40
N ARG A 95 -14.51 -5.24 -2.83
CA ARG A 95 -14.65 -4.50 -4.09
C ARG A 95 -13.80 -3.23 -4.16
N VAL A 96 -13.46 -2.62 -3.02
CA VAL A 96 -12.64 -1.39 -2.98
C VAL A 96 -11.15 -1.67 -3.18
N LEU A 97 -10.72 -2.94 -3.08
CA LEU A 97 -9.31 -3.32 -3.18
C LEU A 97 -8.70 -3.00 -4.56
N SER A 98 -9.52 -2.93 -5.61
CA SER A 98 -9.07 -2.53 -6.95
C SER A 98 -8.47 -1.13 -6.99
N ALA A 99 -8.97 -0.20 -6.15
CA ALA A 99 -8.40 1.13 -6.00
C ALA A 99 -7.04 1.08 -5.31
N LEU A 100 -6.90 0.23 -4.27
CA LEU A 100 -5.67 0.11 -3.48
C LEU A 100 -4.53 -0.58 -4.23
N LEU A 101 -4.85 -1.53 -5.13
CA LEU A 101 -3.85 -2.24 -5.93
C LEU A 101 -3.03 -1.30 -6.83
N ASN A 102 -3.66 -0.22 -7.31
CA ASN A 102 -3.03 0.75 -8.21
C ASN A 102 -2.49 1.99 -7.47
N ALA A 103 -2.82 2.16 -6.19
CA ALA A 103 -2.35 3.29 -5.40
C ALA A 103 -0.82 3.26 -5.23
N GLY A 104 -0.23 4.42 -4.96
CA GLY A 104 1.17 4.55 -4.55
C GLY A 104 1.49 3.67 -3.34
N LYS A 105 2.76 3.31 -3.20
CA LYS A 105 3.29 2.51 -2.10
C LYS A 105 4.62 3.10 -1.67
N GLU A 106 4.83 3.17 -0.37
CA GLU A 106 6.09 3.57 0.24
C GLU A 106 6.68 2.35 0.97
N TYR A 107 8.01 2.25 0.96
CA TYR A 107 8.73 1.18 1.63
C TYR A 107 9.97 1.74 2.33
N ILE A 108 10.27 1.19 3.50
CA ILE A 108 11.57 1.28 4.13
C ILE A 108 12.27 -0.06 3.92
N GLY A 109 13.52 -0.02 3.46
CA GLY A 109 14.29 -1.21 3.16
C GLY A 109 15.74 -1.09 3.59
N VAL A 110 16.35 -2.22 3.89
CA VAL A 110 17.79 -2.34 4.15
C VAL A 110 18.43 -2.92 2.90
N MET A 111 19.48 -2.25 2.41
CA MET A 111 20.27 -2.71 1.27
C MET A 111 21.66 -3.08 1.77
N ASP A 112 22.03 -4.34 1.59
CA ASP A 112 23.38 -4.83 1.86
C ASP A 112 24.22 -4.79 0.58
N LEU A 113 25.41 -4.18 0.65
CA LEU A 113 26.32 -4.05 -0.48
C LEU A 113 27.42 -5.09 -0.36
N HIS A 114 27.72 -5.77 -1.47
CA HIS A 114 28.78 -6.79 -1.49
C HIS A 114 30.19 -6.22 -1.22
N THR A 115 30.35 -4.90 -1.33
CA THR A 115 31.60 -4.18 -1.04
C THR A 115 31.28 -2.84 -0.37
N PRO A 116 32.09 -2.39 0.60
CA PRO A 116 31.94 -1.06 1.20
C PRO A 116 31.98 0.05 0.14
N GLU A 117 31.14 1.07 0.31
CA GLU A 117 31.07 2.19 -0.61
C GLU A 117 30.75 3.49 0.13
N LYS A 118 31.24 4.61 -0.39
CA LYS A 118 31.06 5.91 0.27
C LYS A 118 29.60 6.35 0.18
N ARG A 119 29.02 6.79 1.30
CA ARG A 119 27.65 7.37 1.38
C ARG A 119 27.31 8.33 0.23
N LYS A 120 28.21 9.27 -0.07
CA LYS A 120 28.03 10.24 -1.18
C LYS A 120 27.79 9.58 -2.55
N ARG A 121 28.45 8.45 -2.82
CA ARG A 121 28.26 7.72 -4.08
C ARG A 121 26.94 6.95 -4.07
N ILE A 122 26.58 6.34 -2.93
CA ILE A 122 25.28 5.66 -2.74
C ILE A 122 24.14 6.64 -2.99
N GLU A 123 24.14 7.80 -2.33
CA GLU A 123 23.13 8.85 -2.49
C GLU A 123 23.02 9.36 -3.93
N LYS A 124 24.17 9.55 -4.60
CA LYS A 124 24.19 9.95 -6.02
C LYS A 124 23.54 8.89 -6.90
N ILE A 125 23.82 7.61 -6.65
CA ILE A 125 23.25 6.50 -7.43
C ILE A 125 21.75 6.41 -7.19
N PHE A 126 21.28 6.47 -5.94
CA PHE A 126 19.84 6.43 -5.62
C PHE A 126 19.05 7.50 -6.38
N LYS A 127 19.58 8.74 -6.45
CA LYS A 127 18.96 9.82 -7.23
C LYS A 127 18.81 9.51 -8.73
N LEU A 128 19.70 8.68 -9.31
CA LEU A 128 19.58 8.27 -10.72
C LEU A 128 18.45 7.26 -10.96
N PHE A 129 17.98 6.58 -9.92
CA PHE A 129 16.85 5.63 -10.02
C PHE A 129 15.50 6.30 -9.76
N THR A 130 15.47 7.54 -9.27
CA THR A 130 14.22 8.30 -9.13
C THR A 130 13.66 8.67 -10.50
N GLY A 131 12.35 8.47 -10.69
CA GLY A 131 11.64 8.63 -11.95
C GLY A 131 11.31 7.30 -12.62
N LYS A 132 11.18 7.30 -13.95
CA LYS A 132 10.76 6.13 -14.72
C LYS A 132 11.91 5.15 -14.92
N ILE A 133 11.72 3.93 -14.46
CA ILE A 133 12.67 2.82 -14.59
C ILE A 133 12.08 1.67 -15.39
N TYR A 134 12.94 0.91 -16.06
CA TYR A 134 12.58 -0.37 -16.64
C TYR A 134 12.70 -1.46 -15.58
N GLN A 135 11.63 -2.25 -15.42
CA GLN A 135 11.59 -3.38 -14.52
C GLN A 135 11.12 -4.62 -15.27
N ARG A 136 11.75 -5.76 -15.01
CA ARG A 136 11.22 -7.07 -15.39
C ARG A 136 10.91 -7.84 -14.11
N PRO A 137 9.70 -8.41 -13.95
CA PRO A 137 9.39 -9.21 -12.77
C PRO A 137 10.42 -10.32 -12.52
N PRO A 138 10.68 -10.69 -11.25
CA PRO A 138 11.53 -11.82 -10.90
C PRO A 138 10.89 -13.15 -11.34
N LEU A 139 11.64 -14.24 -11.21
CA LEU A 139 11.16 -15.59 -11.55
C LEU A 139 9.96 -16.00 -10.68
N LYS A 140 10.02 -15.71 -9.37
CA LYS A 140 8.92 -15.93 -8.43
C LYS A 140 8.06 -14.66 -8.39
N SER A 141 6.94 -14.68 -9.09
CA SER A 141 6.07 -13.52 -9.26
C SER A 141 4.64 -13.97 -9.56
N SER A 142 3.65 -13.27 -8.99
CA SER A 142 2.22 -13.49 -9.30
C SER A 142 1.79 -12.92 -10.66
N VAL A 143 2.69 -12.23 -11.36
CA VAL A 143 2.44 -11.57 -12.64
C VAL A 143 3.40 -12.03 -13.73
N VAL A 144 2.94 -11.99 -14.98
CA VAL A 144 3.68 -12.43 -16.17
C VAL A 144 5.01 -11.67 -16.31
N ARG A 145 6.08 -12.41 -16.58
CA ARG A 145 7.45 -11.90 -16.65
C ARG A 145 7.75 -11.18 -17.98
N LYS A 146 7.20 -9.97 -18.14
CA LYS A 146 7.46 -9.05 -19.27
C LYS A 146 8.09 -7.74 -18.79
N LEU A 147 8.86 -7.08 -19.66
CA LEU A 147 9.44 -5.76 -19.37
C LEU A 147 8.30 -4.74 -19.23
N ARG A 148 8.41 -3.85 -18.24
CA ARG A 148 7.44 -2.81 -17.96
C ARG A 148 8.12 -1.59 -17.35
N ILE A 149 7.48 -0.43 -17.49
CA ILE A 149 7.94 0.79 -16.84
C ILE A 149 7.31 0.87 -15.45
N ARG A 150 8.11 1.30 -14.47
CA ARG A 150 7.67 1.67 -13.12
C ARG A 150 8.22 3.04 -12.78
N GLU A 151 7.62 3.68 -11.80
CA GLU A 151 8.02 5.00 -11.35
C GLU A 151 8.39 4.93 -9.88
N ILE A 152 9.58 5.44 -9.56
CA ILE A 152 10.03 5.71 -8.20
C ILE A 152 9.82 7.22 -7.99
N TYR A 153 8.80 7.59 -7.20
CA TYR A 153 8.45 9.00 -6.98
C TYR A 153 9.56 9.76 -6.23
N TYR A 154 10.10 9.13 -5.19
CA TYR A 154 11.26 9.61 -4.44
C TYR A 154 12.04 8.41 -3.89
N SER A 155 13.27 8.67 -3.49
CA SER A 155 14.08 7.73 -2.73
C SER A 155 15.01 8.50 -1.81
N GLU A 156 15.13 8.05 -0.56
CA GLU A 156 15.92 8.69 0.48
C GLU A 156 16.86 7.68 1.14
N VAL A 157 18.13 8.05 1.32
CA VAL A 157 19.10 7.28 2.09
C VAL A 157 19.06 7.77 3.53
N ILE A 158 18.36 7.03 4.38
CA ILE A 158 18.17 7.34 5.80
C ILE A 158 19.51 7.21 6.53
N ASP A 159 20.09 6.02 6.49
CA ASP A 159 21.35 5.71 7.17
C ASP A 159 22.28 4.82 6.36
N VAL A 160 23.58 4.85 6.69
CA VAL A 160 24.62 4.00 6.12
C VAL A 160 25.56 3.59 7.23
N ASP A 161 25.57 2.30 7.56
CA ASP A 161 26.53 1.73 8.52
C ASP A 161 27.96 1.94 8.01
N ASN A 162 28.79 2.58 8.83
CA ASN A 162 30.20 2.86 8.55
C ASN A 162 31.12 1.74 9.05
#